data_AF-A0A1C7MB81-F1
#
_entry.id   AF-A0A1C7MB81-F1
#
_cell.length_a   1.000
_cell.length_b   1.000
_cell.length_c   1.000
_cell.angle_alpha   90.00
_cell.angle_beta   90.00
_cell.angle_gamma   90.00
#
_symmetry.space_group_name_H-M   'P 1'
#
loop_
_entity.id
_entity.type
_entity.pdbx_description
1 polymer ?
#
loop_
_entity_poly.entity_id
_entity_poly.type
_entity_poly.pdbx_seq_one_letter_code
_entity_poly.pdbx_strand_id
1 'polypeptide(L)'
;MSWTNEESDFSLPDVPNREDFDLQLYLTSPDHAFEAQNFWSAYRPWLARHGYTLFDITIGLELPVPYWVPPIVAVSAPVPYAFYHRDEDIPVTPWWIMWVEARFAFGQDAQGRNIAIKVIKSDSDEEKIYNHLLQCSDLFHPDTFSNVLPPISLFKLPHQLSFVVMPMWSDLKDFGGMRTVRDVMHFVMDILRGLAFLHNQRIAHRDISLRNIMVNMFSAIHYQQVDRLRHVLEKHRSSSHIRYCLLDFNLSIQFPPGRPIEDYRSPSKEAYRGTDDYHPWDVYQGQFEYNPFAFDVGCLGNLFKFRFADAIPAVNMLAH
;
A
#
# COMPACT_ATOMS: atom_id res chain seq x y z
N MET A 1 7.03 -23.58 36.91
CA MET A 1 7.94 -22.46 36.59
C MET A 1 7.44 -21.85 35.31
N SER A 2 6.78 -20.70 35.42
CA SER A 2 6.19 -19.94 34.33
C SER A 2 7.30 -19.24 33.57
N TRP A 3 7.62 -19.73 32.37
CA TRP A 3 8.41 -18.98 31.40
C TRP A 3 7.58 -17.76 30.98
N THR A 4 8.04 -16.57 31.33
CA THR A 4 7.40 -15.30 30.99
C THR A 4 7.52 -15.06 29.49
N ASN A 5 6.41 -14.66 28.85
CA ASN A 5 6.28 -14.45 27.39
C ASN A 5 7.40 -13.58 26.77
N GLU A 6 8.08 -12.75 27.57
CA GLU A 6 9.15 -11.84 27.13
C GLU A 6 10.44 -12.54 26.68
N GLU A 7 10.78 -13.73 27.19
CA GLU A 7 11.98 -14.45 26.71
C GLU A 7 11.76 -15.13 25.34
N SER A 8 10.51 -15.34 24.92
CA SER A 8 10.18 -15.99 23.64
C SER A 8 10.32 -15.08 22.42
N ASP A 9 10.39 -13.76 22.62
CA ASP A 9 10.48 -12.78 21.54
C ASP A 9 11.94 -12.58 21.08
N PHE A 10 12.94 -12.96 21.89
CA PHE A 10 14.36 -12.89 21.52
C PHE A 10 14.81 -13.97 20.53
N SER A 11 14.00 -14.99 20.26
CA SER A 11 14.28 -16.02 19.24
C SER A 11 13.77 -15.66 17.84
N LEU A 12 13.14 -14.49 17.67
CA LEU A 12 12.62 -14.07 16.38
C LEU A 12 13.75 -13.68 15.41
N PRO A 13 13.70 -14.14 14.15
CA PRO A 13 14.77 -13.86 13.19
C PRO A 13 14.76 -12.39 12.75
N ASP A 14 15.93 -11.90 12.37
CA ASP A 14 16.07 -10.63 11.63
C ASP A 14 15.61 -10.81 10.18
N VAL A 15 15.44 -9.70 9.45
CA VAL A 15 15.12 -9.74 8.02
C VAL A 15 16.28 -10.36 7.24
N PRO A 16 16.03 -11.27 6.30
CA PRO A 16 17.07 -11.81 5.43
C PRO A 16 17.73 -10.70 4.60
N ASN A 17 19.06 -10.75 4.47
CA ASN A 17 19.86 -9.77 3.72
C ASN A 17 19.56 -8.32 4.12
N ARG A 18 19.85 -7.99 5.38
CA ARG A 18 19.54 -6.68 5.99
C ARG A 18 20.12 -5.47 5.25
N GLU A 19 21.36 -5.55 4.76
CA GLU A 19 21.99 -4.43 4.02
C GLU A 19 21.16 -4.05 2.77
N ASP A 20 20.66 -5.09 2.12
CA ASP A 20 19.82 -5.04 0.94
C ASP A 20 18.38 -4.58 1.24
N PHE A 21 17.86 -4.89 2.44
CA PHE A 21 16.62 -4.30 2.97
C PHE A 21 16.73 -2.77 3.09
N ASP A 22 17.85 -2.28 3.63
CA ASP A 22 18.10 -0.84 3.77
C ASP A 22 18.29 -0.15 2.41
N LEU A 23 18.78 -0.86 1.38
CA LEU A 23 18.90 -0.37 0.01
C LEU A 23 17.60 -0.44 -0.80
N GLN A 24 16.53 -1.04 -0.26
CA GLN A 24 15.20 -1.22 -0.86
C GLN A 24 15.17 -1.93 -2.23
N LEU A 25 16.32 -2.38 -2.76
CA LEU A 25 16.48 -2.91 -4.13
C LEU A 25 16.50 -4.44 -4.22
N TYR A 26 16.29 -5.15 -3.10
CA TYR A 26 16.47 -6.60 -3.03
C TYR A 26 15.19 -7.38 -2.69
N LEU A 27 14.29 -6.81 -1.89
CA LEU A 27 13.22 -7.57 -1.22
C LEU A 27 12.03 -7.96 -2.09
N THR A 28 12.00 -7.54 -3.35
CA THR A 28 10.93 -7.88 -4.31
C THR A 28 11.38 -8.90 -5.35
N SER A 29 12.64 -9.38 -5.27
CA SER A 29 13.13 -10.42 -6.18
C SER A 29 12.56 -11.79 -5.81
N PRO A 30 12.06 -12.59 -6.77
CA PRO A 30 11.61 -13.94 -6.50
C PRO A 30 12.72 -14.85 -5.95
N ASP A 31 14.00 -14.52 -6.19
CA ASP A 31 15.14 -15.29 -5.71
C ASP A 31 15.23 -15.37 -4.17
N HIS A 32 14.55 -14.48 -3.44
CA HIS A 32 14.62 -14.43 -1.97
C HIS A 32 13.33 -14.92 -1.31
N ALA A 33 12.39 -15.43 -2.11
CA ALA A 33 11.07 -15.81 -1.62
C ALA A 33 11.12 -16.98 -0.62
N PHE A 34 12.11 -17.87 -0.72
CA PHE A 34 12.33 -18.93 0.28
C PHE A 34 12.84 -18.39 1.63
N GLU A 35 13.75 -17.41 1.60
CA GLU A 35 14.23 -16.76 2.83
C GLU A 35 13.09 -15.98 3.50
N ALA A 36 12.29 -15.28 2.69
CA ALA A 36 11.08 -14.60 3.15
C ALA A 36 10.05 -15.57 3.72
N GLN A 37 9.83 -16.74 3.11
CA GLN A 37 8.96 -17.79 3.64
C GLN A 37 9.45 -18.26 5.01
N ASN A 38 10.75 -18.49 5.18
CA ASN A 38 11.33 -18.92 6.46
C ASN A 38 11.14 -17.84 7.53
N PHE A 39 11.42 -16.58 7.19
CA PHE A 39 11.20 -15.42 8.05
C PHE A 39 9.75 -15.38 8.53
N TRP A 40 8.77 -15.32 7.63
CA TRP A 40 7.36 -15.23 8.01
C TRP A 40 6.85 -16.47 8.74
N SER A 41 7.34 -17.65 8.39
CA SER A 41 6.99 -18.89 9.09
C SER A 41 7.45 -18.88 10.55
N ALA A 42 8.61 -18.29 10.85
CA ALA A 42 9.08 -18.10 12.22
C ALA A 42 8.21 -17.12 13.02
N TYR A 43 7.67 -16.08 12.37
CA TYR A 43 6.77 -15.11 13.01
C TYR A 43 5.31 -15.59 13.14
N ARG A 44 4.89 -16.67 12.47
CA ARG A 44 3.51 -17.19 12.53
C ARG A 44 2.99 -17.40 13.96
N PRO A 45 3.71 -18.08 14.89
CA PRO A 45 3.21 -18.30 16.25
C PRO A 45 3.09 -16.98 17.02
N TRP A 46 4.02 -16.06 16.81
CA TRP A 46 4.00 -14.75 17.47
C TRP A 46 2.80 -13.92 17.00
N LEU A 47 2.57 -13.85 15.68
CA LEU A 47 1.43 -13.14 15.09
C LEU A 47 0.09 -13.73 15.54
N ALA A 48 -0.01 -15.07 15.62
CA ALA A 48 -1.21 -15.75 16.09
C ALA A 48 -1.57 -15.36 17.54
N ARG A 49 -0.56 -15.24 18.43
CA ARG A 49 -0.77 -14.74 19.81
C ARG A 49 -1.25 -13.28 19.85
N HIS A 50 -0.90 -12.49 18.83
CA HIS A 50 -1.33 -11.10 18.68
C HIS A 50 -2.64 -10.95 17.87
N GLY A 51 -3.32 -12.05 17.57
CA GLY A 51 -4.63 -12.04 16.91
C GLY A 51 -4.56 -11.93 15.38
N TYR A 52 -3.43 -12.27 14.77
CA TYR A 52 -3.26 -12.28 13.31
C TYR A 52 -2.87 -13.66 12.80
N THR A 53 -3.57 -14.13 11.77
CA THR A 53 -3.31 -15.41 11.11
C THR A 53 -2.81 -15.14 9.70
N LEU A 54 -1.55 -15.45 9.43
CA LEU A 54 -0.98 -15.36 8.08
C LEU A 54 -1.63 -16.35 7.13
N PHE A 55 -1.83 -15.95 5.88
CA PHE A 55 -2.33 -16.84 4.82
C PHE A 55 -1.40 -18.03 4.60
N ASP A 56 -1.91 -19.08 3.98
CA ASP A 56 -1.07 -20.23 3.61
C ASP A 56 -0.08 -19.86 2.51
N ILE A 57 1.02 -20.59 2.47
CA ILE A 57 2.07 -20.43 1.45
C ILE A 57 2.20 -21.76 0.71
N THR A 58 2.28 -21.69 -0.62
CA THR A 58 2.54 -22.85 -1.49
C THR A 58 3.62 -22.53 -2.51
N ILE A 59 4.18 -23.54 -3.16
CA ILE A 59 5.17 -23.36 -4.22
C ILE A 59 4.46 -23.24 -5.57
N GLY A 60 4.82 -22.23 -6.36
CA GLY A 60 4.27 -22.01 -7.69
C GLY A 60 4.66 -23.10 -8.68
N LEU A 61 3.83 -23.30 -9.71
CA LEU A 61 4.03 -24.38 -10.69
C LEU A 61 4.92 -23.98 -11.89
N GLU A 62 4.82 -22.75 -12.43
CA GLU A 62 5.72 -22.33 -13.53
C GLU A 62 7.01 -21.70 -12.98
N LEU A 63 6.92 -20.88 -11.93
CA LEU A 63 8.08 -20.41 -11.17
C LEU A 63 8.09 -21.11 -9.80
N PRO A 64 9.08 -21.96 -9.50
CA PRO A 64 9.10 -22.80 -8.29
C PRO A 64 9.55 -22.01 -7.06
N VAL A 65 8.85 -20.92 -6.76
CA VAL A 65 9.07 -20.06 -5.58
C VAL A 65 7.83 -20.03 -4.70
N PRO A 66 7.96 -19.64 -3.41
CA PRO A 66 6.82 -19.50 -2.52
C PRO A 66 5.85 -18.37 -2.91
N TYR A 67 4.55 -18.64 -2.81
CA TYR A 67 3.45 -17.72 -3.06
C TYR A 67 2.42 -17.75 -1.95
N TRP A 68 1.81 -16.59 -1.68
CA TRP A 68 0.66 -16.50 -0.78
C TRP A 68 -0.60 -17.09 -1.42
N VAL A 69 -1.40 -17.80 -0.63
CA VAL A 69 -2.66 -18.41 -1.04
C VAL A 69 -3.84 -17.55 -0.56
N PRO A 70 -4.80 -17.19 -1.43
CA PRO A 70 -6.00 -16.47 -1.03
C PRO A 70 -6.78 -17.20 0.08
N PRO A 71 -7.38 -16.48 1.04
CA PRO A 71 -8.21 -17.12 2.06
C PRO A 71 -9.52 -17.64 1.44
N ILE A 72 -10.02 -18.78 1.92
CA ILE A 72 -11.29 -19.35 1.41
C ILE A 72 -12.48 -18.42 1.73
N VAL A 73 -12.44 -17.78 2.91
CA VAL A 73 -13.47 -16.91 3.45
C VAL A 73 -12.80 -15.64 3.98
N ALA A 74 -13.39 -14.47 3.71
CA ALA A 74 -13.03 -13.22 4.39
C ALA A 74 -14.30 -12.51 4.83
N VAL A 75 -14.25 -11.91 6.03
CA VAL A 75 -15.36 -11.13 6.56
C VAL A 75 -15.37 -9.75 5.93
N SER A 76 -16.52 -9.40 5.35
CA SER A 76 -16.76 -8.05 4.83
C SER A 76 -16.85 -7.05 5.97
N ALA A 77 -16.19 -5.91 5.80
CA ALA A 77 -16.21 -4.80 6.72
C ALA A 77 -16.25 -3.48 5.93
N PRO A 78 -16.76 -2.39 6.51
CA PRO A 78 -16.68 -1.08 5.88
C PRO A 78 -15.22 -0.64 5.73
N VAL A 79 -15.00 0.46 5.00
CA VAL A 79 -13.67 1.09 4.95
C VAL A 79 -13.14 1.30 6.37
N PRO A 80 -11.85 1.03 6.61
CA PRO A 80 -10.80 0.92 5.62
C PRO A 80 -10.55 -0.51 5.10
N TYR A 81 -11.45 -1.48 5.27
CA TYR A 81 -11.28 -2.81 4.70
C TYR A 81 -11.75 -2.89 3.24
N ALA A 82 -11.02 -3.68 2.44
CA ALA A 82 -11.34 -3.88 1.03
C ALA A 82 -12.40 -4.96 0.83
N PHE A 83 -13.14 -4.85 -0.27
CA PHE A 83 -14.02 -5.89 -0.74
C PHE A 83 -13.20 -7.10 -1.24
N TYR A 84 -13.51 -8.29 -0.71
CA TYR A 84 -12.95 -9.54 -1.19
C TYR A 84 -13.87 -10.22 -2.18
N HIS A 85 -13.34 -10.55 -3.35
CA HIS A 85 -14.03 -11.37 -4.34
C HIS A 85 -13.44 -12.78 -4.44
N ARG A 86 -14.30 -13.79 -4.42
CA ARG A 86 -13.96 -15.17 -4.76
C ARG A 86 -15.08 -15.78 -5.58
N ASP A 87 -14.71 -16.61 -6.56
CA ASP A 87 -15.63 -17.49 -7.26
C ASP A 87 -15.70 -18.83 -6.49
N GLU A 88 -16.89 -19.20 -6.01
CA GLU A 88 -17.08 -20.38 -5.17
C GLU A 88 -16.81 -21.68 -5.93
N ASP A 89 -17.04 -21.67 -7.25
CA ASP A 89 -16.89 -22.83 -8.13
C ASP A 89 -15.43 -23.07 -8.54
N ILE A 90 -14.52 -22.15 -8.22
CA ILE A 90 -13.11 -22.22 -8.62
C ILE A 90 -12.24 -22.58 -7.41
N PRO A 91 -11.35 -23.60 -7.55
CA PRO A 91 -10.34 -23.89 -6.55
C PRO A 91 -9.45 -22.67 -6.28
N VAL A 92 -9.08 -22.48 -5.02
CA VAL A 92 -8.13 -21.43 -4.65
C VAL A 92 -6.78 -21.72 -5.32
N THR A 93 -6.24 -20.71 -6.00
CA THR A 93 -4.90 -20.79 -6.61
C THR A 93 -3.98 -19.77 -5.93
N PRO A 94 -2.68 -20.06 -5.77
CA PRO A 94 -1.73 -19.07 -5.26
C PRO A 94 -1.80 -17.76 -6.05
N TRP A 95 -1.50 -16.64 -5.40
CA TRP A 95 -1.37 -15.34 -6.06
C TRP A 95 0.02 -15.18 -6.65
N TRP A 96 0.17 -15.50 -7.92
CA TRP A 96 1.45 -15.45 -8.65
C TRP A 96 2.11 -14.08 -8.76
N ILE A 97 1.35 -13.01 -8.55
CA ILE A 97 1.89 -11.64 -8.47
C ILE A 97 2.33 -11.26 -7.05
N MET A 98 2.10 -12.16 -6.09
CA MET A 98 2.39 -12.00 -4.66
C MET A 98 3.22 -13.20 -4.20
N TRP A 99 4.38 -13.41 -4.83
CA TRP A 99 5.39 -14.28 -4.22
C TRP A 99 5.71 -13.77 -2.81
N VAL A 100 6.17 -14.66 -1.96
CA VAL A 100 6.46 -14.30 -0.56
C VAL A 100 7.67 -13.37 -0.56
N GLU A 101 7.50 -12.18 -0.02
CA GLU A 101 8.56 -11.17 0.11
C GLU A 101 8.78 -10.88 1.59
N ALA A 102 10.01 -10.58 2.01
CA ALA A 102 10.24 -10.30 3.44
C ALA A 102 9.63 -8.96 3.87
N ARG A 103 9.41 -8.02 2.93
CA ARG A 103 8.86 -6.69 3.22
C ARG A 103 7.36 -6.72 3.51
N PHE A 104 6.62 -7.67 2.92
CA PHE A 104 5.18 -7.78 3.06
C PHE A 104 4.70 -9.20 3.33
N ALA A 105 3.78 -9.33 4.28
CA ALA A 105 2.98 -10.53 4.48
C ALA A 105 1.50 -10.21 4.43
N PHE A 106 0.69 -11.25 4.24
CA PHE A 106 -0.76 -11.13 4.11
C PHE A 106 -1.43 -12.16 5.01
N GLY A 107 -2.57 -11.78 5.59
CA GLY A 107 -3.27 -12.60 6.56
C GLY A 107 -4.66 -12.07 6.89
N GLN A 108 -5.21 -12.55 8.00
CA GLN A 108 -6.47 -12.08 8.58
C GLN A 108 -6.28 -11.68 10.03
N ASP A 109 -7.06 -10.72 10.49
CA ASP A 109 -7.22 -10.47 11.92
C ASP A 109 -8.17 -11.48 12.58
N ALA A 110 -8.35 -11.36 13.89
CA ALA A 110 -9.22 -12.23 14.68
C ALA A 110 -10.71 -12.21 14.25
N GLN A 111 -11.16 -11.20 13.50
CA GLN A 111 -12.50 -11.16 12.93
C GLN A 111 -12.57 -11.75 11.51
N GLY A 112 -11.46 -12.26 10.96
CA GLY A 112 -11.41 -12.79 9.60
C GLY A 112 -11.37 -11.71 8.52
N ARG A 113 -11.00 -10.47 8.86
CA ARG A 113 -10.84 -9.37 7.90
C ARG A 113 -9.41 -9.40 7.37
N ASN A 114 -9.24 -9.18 6.07
CA ASN A 114 -7.94 -9.33 5.44
C ASN A 114 -7.02 -8.14 5.72
N ILE A 115 -5.77 -8.46 6.07
CA ILE A 115 -4.73 -7.51 6.45
C ILE A 115 -3.44 -7.77 5.67
N ALA A 116 -2.67 -6.71 5.51
CA ALA A 116 -1.29 -6.75 5.05
C ALA A 116 -0.38 -6.29 6.20
N ILE A 117 0.77 -6.91 6.33
CA ILE A 117 1.79 -6.57 7.33
C ILE A 117 3.02 -6.09 6.57
N LYS A 118 3.42 -4.85 6.81
CA LYS A 118 4.65 -4.28 6.25
C LYS A 118 5.75 -4.28 7.30
N VAL A 119 6.94 -4.70 6.91
CA VAL A 119 8.16 -4.58 7.72
C VAL A 119 8.82 -3.24 7.40
N ILE A 120 9.09 -2.45 8.45
CA ILE A 120 9.80 -1.18 8.36
C ILE A 120 10.93 -1.13 9.38
N LYS A 121 11.84 -0.16 9.22
CA LYS A 121 12.87 0.13 10.22
C LYS A 121 12.25 0.88 11.42
N SER A 122 12.55 0.43 12.64
CA SER A 122 12.14 1.13 13.85
C SER A 122 12.81 2.51 13.98
N ASP A 123 12.13 3.41 14.65
CA ASP A 123 12.52 4.80 14.92
C ASP A 123 12.79 5.64 13.66
N SER A 124 12.34 5.14 12.50
CA SER A 124 12.36 5.84 11.21
C SER A 124 11.29 6.94 11.14
N ASP A 125 11.43 7.85 10.18
CA ASP A 125 10.40 8.85 9.91
C ASP A 125 9.11 8.20 9.39
N GLU A 126 9.22 7.09 8.66
CA GLU A 126 8.07 6.26 8.25
C GLU A 126 7.30 5.72 9.47
N GLU A 127 7.99 5.20 10.49
CA GLU A 127 7.34 4.72 11.72
C GLU A 127 6.62 5.85 12.46
N LYS A 128 7.21 7.04 12.53
CA LYS A 128 6.58 8.22 13.16
C LYS A 128 5.30 8.62 12.42
N ILE A 129 5.33 8.61 11.09
CA ILE A 129 4.17 8.90 10.25
C ILE A 129 3.07 7.87 10.51
N TYR A 130 3.38 6.57 10.53
CA TYR A 130 2.37 5.55 10.84
C TYR A 130 1.78 5.71 12.24
N ASN A 131 2.60 6.01 13.25
CA ASN A 131 2.08 6.31 14.59
C ASN A 131 1.14 7.53 14.62
N HIS A 132 1.46 8.58 13.85
CA HIS A 132 0.59 9.74 13.71
C HIS A 132 -0.74 9.39 13.03
N LEU A 133 -0.68 8.66 11.90
CA LEU A 133 -1.87 8.24 11.15
C LEU A 133 -2.77 7.29 11.94
N LEU A 134 -2.20 6.43 12.79
CA LEU A 134 -2.96 5.56 13.69
C LEU A 134 -3.89 6.35 14.64
N GLN A 135 -3.54 7.60 14.95
CA GLN A 135 -4.32 8.48 15.82
C GLN A 135 -5.39 9.29 15.06
N CYS A 136 -5.41 9.24 13.72
CA CYS A 136 -6.36 9.99 12.90
C CYS A 136 -7.67 9.20 12.72
N SER A 137 -8.71 9.53 13.49
CA SER A 137 -10.02 8.88 13.44
C SER A 137 -10.68 8.93 12.04
N ASP A 138 -10.43 9.98 11.27
CA ASP A 138 -11.04 10.20 9.96
C ASP A 138 -10.70 9.09 8.96
N LEU A 139 -9.60 8.38 9.18
CA LEU A 139 -9.16 7.26 8.33
C LEU A 139 -9.96 5.98 8.54
N PHE A 140 -10.77 5.89 9.59
CA PHE A 140 -11.52 4.70 9.95
C PHE A 140 -13.03 4.83 9.77
N HIS A 141 -13.52 6.03 9.47
CA HIS A 141 -14.96 6.29 9.39
C HIS A 141 -15.42 6.35 7.92
N PRO A 142 -16.48 5.62 7.51
CA PRO A 142 -16.92 5.56 6.11
C PRO A 142 -17.26 6.89 5.47
N ASP A 143 -17.87 7.79 6.23
CA ASP A 143 -18.30 9.10 5.74
C ASP A 143 -17.17 10.12 5.63
N THR A 144 -16.08 9.93 6.39
CA THR A 144 -14.93 10.87 6.43
C THR A 144 -13.64 10.24 5.92
N PHE A 145 -13.72 9.02 5.36
CA PHE A 145 -12.55 8.25 4.94
C PHE A 145 -11.67 9.10 4.04
N SER A 146 -10.51 9.49 4.57
CA SER A 146 -9.68 10.52 3.94
C SER A 146 -8.77 9.97 2.84
N ASN A 147 -9.06 8.79 2.30
CA ASN A 147 -8.35 8.22 1.15
C ASN A 147 -6.83 8.07 1.34
N VAL A 148 -6.41 7.77 2.57
CA VAL A 148 -5.06 7.32 2.92
C VAL A 148 -5.21 5.98 3.63
N LEU A 149 -4.39 4.97 3.29
CA LEU A 149 -4.48 3.66 3.92
C LEU A 149 -4.00 3.74 5.38
N PRO A 150 -4.87 3.51 6.39
CA PRO A 150 -4.44 3.62 7.78
C PRO A 150 -3.70 2.37 8.25
N PRO A 151 -2.72 2.52 9.16
CA PRO A 151 -2.31 1.43 10.02
C PRO A 151 -3.42 1.07 11.00
N ILE A 152 -3.64 -0.21 11.26
CA ILE A 152 -4.56 -0.73 12.29
C ILE A 152 -3.79 -0.98 13.59
N SER A 153 -2.55 -1.44 13.48
CA SER A 153 -1.67 -1.68 14.62
C SER A 153 -0.20 -1.56 14.21
N LEU A 154 0.64 -1.27 15.20
CA LEU A 154 2.07 -1.13 15.02
C LEU A 154 2.77 -1.88 16.15
N PHE A 155 3.72 -2.74 15.79
CA PHE A 155 4.49 -3.55 16.73
C PHE A 155 5.97 -3.25 16.57
N LYS A 156 6.64 -2.87 17.65
CA LYS A 156 8.10 -2.83 17.70
C LYS A 156 8.65 -4.22 17.97
N LEU A 157 9.65 -4.62 17.21
CA LEU A 157 10.25 -5.94 17.24
C LEU A 157 11.75 -5.85 17.56
N PRO A 158 12.40 -6.99 17.87
CA PRO A 158 13.85 -7.05 17.91
C PRO A 158 14.50 -6.60 16.59
N HIS A 159 15.82 -6.41 16.63
CA HIS A 159 16.63 -6.06 15.46
C HIS A 159 16.25 -4.73 14.80
N GLN A 160 15.66 -3.77 15.54
CA GLN A 160 15.24 -2.46 15.01
C GLN A 160 14.24 -2.58 13.84
N LEU A 161 13.33 -3.54 13.95
CA LEU A 161 12.24 -3.74 13.00
C LEU A 161 10.92 -3.35 13.65
N SER A 162 10.01 -2.83 12.84
CA SER A 162 8.62 -2.64 13.25
C SER A 162 7.69 -3.24 12.22
N PHE A 163 6.61 -3.87 12.69
CA PHE A 163 5.52 -4.32 11.84
C PHE A 163 4.41 -3.28 11.86
N VAL A 164 3.97 -2.91 10.65
CA VAL A 164 2.78 -2.08 10.45
C VAL A 164 1.70 -2.95 9.83
N VAL A 165 0.64 -3.20 10.58
CA VAL A 165 -0.51 -3.95 10.10
C VAL A 165 -1.51 -2.96 9.50
N MET A 166 -1.95 -3.22 8.28
CA MET A 166 -2.87 -2.37 7.52
C MET A 166 -3.97 -3.24 6.90
N PRO A 167 -5.14 -2.68 6.54
CA PRO A 167 -6.11 -3.39 5.74
C PRO A 167 -5.51 -3.80 4.39
N MET A 168 -5.81 -5.00 3.92
CA MET A 168 -5.30 -5.49 2.64
C MET A 168 -6.08 -4.86 1.48
N TRP A 169 -5.46 -3.92 0.77
CA TRP A 169 -5.96 -3.40 -0.50
C TRP A 169 -5.10 -3.95 -1.65
N SER A 170 -5.53 -3.76 -2.89
CA SER A 170 -4.73 -4.16 -4.06
C SER A 170 -4.36 -2.94 -4.90
N ASP A 171 -3.20 -3.04 -5.55
CA ASP A 171 -2.70 -2.09 -6.54
C ASP A 171 -3.35 -2.29 -7.92
N LEU A 172 -4.13 -3.38 -8.11
CA LEU A 172 -4.76 -3.85 -9.35
C LEU A 172 -4.08 -3.24 -10.59
N LYS A 173 -2.82 -3.67 -10.80
CA LYS A 173 -1.97 -3.23 -11.91
C LYS A 173 -2.77 -3.31 -13.20
N ASP A 174 -2.79 -2.18 -13.91
CA ASP A 174 -3.83 -1.81 -14.87
C ASP A 174 -5.23 -1.74 -14.25
N PHE A 175 -5.56 -0.58 -13.68
CA PHE A 175 -6.94 -0.13 -13.44
C PHE A 175 -7.74 -0.23 -14.74
N GLY A 176 -8.20 -1.43 -15.13
CA GLY A 176 -8.80 -1.72 -16.43
C GLY A 176 -9.77 -0.61 -16.82
N GLY A 177 -9.72 -0.17 -18.08
CA GLY A 177 -10.22 1.13 -18.55
C GLY A 177 -11.39 1.67 -17.75
N MET A 178 -11.14 2.71 -16.93
CA MET A 178 -12.24 3.52 -16.40
C MET A 178 -13.09 3.94 -17.59
N ARG A 179 -14.32 3.45 -17.69
CA ARG A 179 -15.13 3.55 -18.92
C ARG A 179 -15.93 4.83 -18.96
N THR A 180 -16.17 5.43 -17.79
CA THR A 180 -17.04 6.59 -17.65
C THR A 180 -16.29 7.76 -17.03
N VAL A 181 -16.71 8.98 -17.36
CA VAL A 181 -16.23 10.21 -16.70
C VAL A 181 -16.48 10.15 -15.20
N ARG A 182 -17.56 9.49 -14.76
CA ARG A 182 -17.85 9.28 -13.34
C ARG A 182 -16.73 8.49 -12.65
N ASP A 183 -16.26 7.41 -13.26
CA ASP A 183 -15.18 6.58 -12.67
C ASP A 183 -13.89 7.38 -12.54
N VAL A 184 -13.54 8.15 -13.58
CA VAL A 184 -12.37 9.04 -13.59
C VAL A 184 -12.49 10.10 -12.50
N MET A 185 -13.64 10.78 -12.41
CA MET A 185 -13.87 11.80 -11.39
C MET A 185 -13.85 11.22 -9.98
N HIS A 186 -14.41 10.03 -9.75
CA HIS A 186 -14.33 9.36 -8.45
C HIS A 186 -12.89 9.06 -8.06
N PHE A 187 -12.08 8.53 -8.99
CA PHE A 187 -10.65 8.29 -8.75
C PHE A 187 -9.90 9.60 -8.43
N VAL A 188 -10.03 10.61 -9.28
CA VAL A 188 -9.35 11.90 -9.09
C VAL A 188 -9.73 12.53 -7.75
N MET A 189 -11.02 12.53 -7.41
CA MET A 189 -11.49 13.09 -6.14
C MET A 189 -10.96 12.33 -4.93
N ASP A 190 -10.92 11.01 -4.97
CA ASP A 190 -10.37 10.20 -3.88
C ASP A 190 -8.86 10.48 -3.67
N ILE A 191 -8.08 10.52 -4.74
CA ILE A 191 -6.63 10.78 -4.60
C ILE A 191 -6.35 12.22 -4.17
N LEU A 192 -7.12 13.20 -4.66
CA LEU A 192 -7.01 14.59 -4.20
C LEU A 192 -7.38 14.74 -2.72
N ARG A 193 -8.42 14.02 -2.24
CA ARG A 193 -8.76 13.98 -0.81
C ARG A 193 -7.63 13.39 0.02
N GLY A 194 -7.05 12.28 -0.44
CA GLY A 194 -5.87 11.64 0.16
C GLY A 194 -4.71 12.60 0.32
N LEU A 195 -4.34 13.28 -0.77
CA LEU A 195 -3.22 14.20 -0.77
C LEU A 195 -3.49 15.42 0.12
N ALA A 196 -4.69 16.00 0.03
CA ALA A 196 -5.09 17.14 0.86
C ALA A 196 -5.07 16.78 2.35
N PHE A 197 -5.50 15.57 2.71
CA PHE A 197 -5.43 15.08 4.08
C PHE A 197 -3.97 14.97 4.55
N LEU A 198 -3.07 14.35 3.78
CA LEU A 198 -1.65 14.25 4.14
C LEU A 198 -1.03 15.64 4.35
N HIS A 199 -1.30 16.57 3.43
CA HIS A 199 -0.78 17.94 3.52
C HIS A 199 -1.34 18.68 4.75
N ASN A 200 -2.60 18.44 5.10
CA ASN A 200 -3.19 18.96 6.33
C ASN A 200 -2.49 18.41 7.60
N GLN A 201 -2.08 17.13 7.58
CA GLN A 201 -1.26 16.50 8.62
C GLN A 201 0.24 16.87 8.54
N ARG A 202 0.61 17.80 7.64
CA ARG A 202 1.99 18.23 7.35
C ARG A 202 2.90 17.11 6.87
N ILE A 203 2.33 16.11 6.22
CA ILE A 203 3.06 15.01 5.59
C ILE A 203 3.18 15.32 4.10
N ALA A 204 4.41 15.42 3.59
CA ALA A 204 4.67 15.38 2.16
C ALA A 204 5.03 13.95 1.76
N HIS A 205 4.33 13.40 0.77
CA HIS A 205 4.42 11.99 0.39
C HIS A 205 5.73 11.67 -0.35
N ARG A 206 6.05 12.51 -1.33
CA ARG A 206 7.27 12.53 -2.15
C ARG A 206 7.55 11.30 -3.03
N ASP A 207 6.58 10.40 -3.18
CA ASP A 207 6.68 9.24 -4.06
C ASP A 207 5.30 8.91 -4.66
N ILE A 208 4.62 9.96 -5.16
CA ILE A 208 3.30 9.80 -5.79
C ILE A 208 3.46 9.05 -7.12
N SER A 209 3.05 7.77 -7.12
CA SER A 209 3.08 6.91 -8.30
C SER A 209 1.85 5.99 -8.34
N LEU A 210 1.55 5.39 -9.50
CA LEU A 210 0.45 4.44 -9.60
C LEU A 210 0.65 3.19 -8.72
N ARG A 211 1.89 2.86 -8.34
CA ARG A 211 2.20 1.74 -7.44
C ARG A 211 1.85 2.03 -5.98
N ASN A 212 1.78 3.31 -5.63
CA ASN A 212 1.44 3.79 -4.28
C ASN A 212 -0.03 4.24 -4.19
N ILE A 213 -0.85 3.87 -5.19
CA ILE A 213 -2.30 4.08 -5.20
C ILE A 213 -3.00 2.73 -5.20
N MET A 214 -3.83 2.49 -4.19
CA MET A 214 -4.61 1.25 -4.07
C MET A 214 -6.08 1.46 -4.37
N VAL A 215 -6.76 0.36 -4.63
CA VAL A 215 -8.22 0.25 -4.66
C VAL A 215 -8.70 -0.70 -3.58
N ASN A 216 -9.86 -0.38 -2.99
CA ASN A 216 -10.48 -1.17 -1.91
C ASN A 216 -11.12 -2.48 -2.42
N MET A 217 -10.37 -3.25 -3.21
CA MET A 217 -10.82 -4.50 -3.81
C MET A 217 -9.61 -5.42 -4.00
N PHE A 218 -9.78 -6.71 -3.72
CA PHE A 218 -8.86 -7.75 -4.18
C PHE A 218 -9.65 -9.04 -4.48
N SER A 219 -9.07 -9.93 -5.26
CA SER A 219 -9.77 -11.12 -5.77
C SER A 219 -8.91 -12.37 -5.67
N ALA A 220 -9.54 -13.51 -5.40
CA ALA A 220 -8.92 -14.83 -5.54
C ALA A 220 -8.85 -15.33 -6.99
N ILE A 221 -9.43 -14.57 -7.94
CA ILE A 221 -9.29 -14.87 -9.38
C ILE A 221 -7.80 -14.77 -9.75
N HIS A 222 -7.33 -15.76 -10.50
CA HIS A 222 -5.96 -15.79 -11.02
C HIS A 222 -5.67 -14.55 -11.89
N TYR A 223 -4.53 -13.90 -11.67
CA TYR A 223 -4.18 -12.63 -12.34
C TYR A 223 -4.18 -12.69 -13.88
N GLN A 224 -3.88 -13.86 -14.47
CA GLN A 224 -3.95 -14.06 -15.92
C GLN A 224 -5.39 -14.05 -16.46
N GLN A 225 -6.40 -14.23 -15.62
CA GLN A 225 -7.82 -14.12 -15.99
C GLN A 225 -8.26 -12.65 -15.98
N VAL A 226 -7.52 -11.81 -16.70
CA VAL A 226 -7.64 -10.35 -16.69
C VAL A 226 -9.07 -9.89 -16.99
N ASP A 227 -9.75 -10.51 -17.96
CA ASP A 227 -11.11 -10.10 -18.33
C ASP A 227 -12.14 -10.36 -17.22
N ARG A 228 -11.96 -11.44 -16.46
CA ARG A 228 -12.84 -11.72 -15.30
C ARG A 228 -12.56 -10.73 -14.18
N LEU A 229 -11.28 -10.48 -13.87
CA LEU A 229 -10.89 -9.50 -12.86
C LEU A 229 -11.41 -8.09 -13.21
N ARG A 230 -11.31 -7.70 -14.49
CA ARG A 230 -11.88 -6.45 -15.02
C ARG A 230 -13.38 -6.38 -14.78
N HIS A 231 -14.12 -7.44 -15.08
CA HIS A 231 -15.57 -7.46 -14.87
C HIS A 231 -15.95 -7.25 -13.40
N VAL A 232 -15.24 -7.90 -12.47
CA VAL A 232 -15.48 -7.72 -11.03
C VAL A 232 -15.16 -6.28 -10.60
N LEU A 233 -14.06 -5.71 -11.06
CA LEU A 233 -13.69 -4.33 -10.79
C LEU A 233 -14.72 -3.32 -11.34
N GLU A 234 -15.24 -3.55 -12.55
CA GLU A 234 -16.30 -2.74 -13.16
C GLU A 234 -17.61 -2.79 -12.37
N LYS A 235 -17.98 -3.97 -11.87
CA LYS A 235 -19.13 -4.13 -10.98
C LYS A 235 -18.92 -3.37 -9.66
N HIS A 236 -17.72 -3.43 -9.09
CA HIS A 236 -17.38 -2.71 -7.86
C HIS A 236 -17.43 -1.18 -8.06
N ARG A 237 -16.92 -0.67 -9.19
CA ARG A 237 -17.03 0.75 -9.58
C ARG A 237 -18.47 1.23 -9.65
N SER A 238 -19.33 0.41 -10.25
CA SER A 238 -20.77 0.70 -10.36
C SER A 238 -21.50 0.77 -9.02
N SER A 239 -20.93 0.17 -7.95
CA SER A 239 -21.59 0.02 -6.66
C SER A 239 -21.55 1.27 -5.76
N SER A 240 -20.87 2.36 -6.16
CA SER A 240 -20.58 3.58 -5.34
C SER A 240 -19.69 3.39 -4.11
N HIS A 241 -19.36 2.15 -3.74
CA HIS A 241 -18.50 1.80 -2.60
C HIS A 241 -17.01 1.73 -2.97
N ILE A 242 -16.66 1.88 -4.24
CA ILE A 242 -15.26 1.91 -4.63
C ILE A 242 -14.56 3.11 -3.99
N ARG A 243 -13.37 2.86 -3.47
CA ARG A 243 -12.47 3.87 -2.92
C ARG A 243 -11.07 3.62 -3.42
N TYR A 244 -10.34 4.70 -3.62
CA TYR A 244 -8.91 4.70 -3.88
C TYR A 244 -8.15 5.38 -2.75
N CYS A 245 -6.93 4.97 -2.46
CA CYS A 245 -6.13 5.60 -1.41
C CYS A 245 -4.65 5.65 -1.73
N LEU A 246 -3.95 6.58 -1.08
CA LEU A 246 -2.49 6.66 -1.05
C LEU A 246 -1.91 5.72 0.02
N LEU A 247 -0.73 5.16 -0.26
CA LEU A 247 0.07 4.38 0.68
C LEU A 247 1.57 4.63 0.53
N ASP A 248 2.36 3.97 1.38
CA ASP A 248 3.81 3.90 1.36
C ASP A 248 4.50 5.23 1.72
N PHE A 249 4.97 5.30 2.97
CA PHE A 249 5.57 6.51 3.55
C PHE A 249 7.09 6.39 3.71
N ASN A 250 7.74 5.44 3.03
CA ASN A 250 9.19 5.21 3.09
C ASN A 250 10.03 6.44 2.70
N LEU A 251 9.52 7.30 1.81
CA LEU A 251 10.17 8.54 1.36
C LEU A 251 9.47 9.81 1.88
N SER A 252 8.40 9.64 2.64
CA SER A 252 7.63 10.76 3.16
C SER A 252 8.33 11.46 4.31
N ILE A 253 8.01 12.74 4.48
CA ILE A 253 8.48 13.54 5.62
C ILE A 253 7.28 14.21 6.27
N GLN A 254 7.20 14.09 7.59
CA GLN A 254 6.28 14.89 8.39
C GLN A 254 7.00 16.14 8.92
N PHE A 255 6.45 17.30 8.60
CA PHE A 255 6.97 18.58 9.01
C PHE A 255 6.26 19.08 10.29
N PRO A 256 6.95 19.86 11.15
CA PRO A 256 6.32 20.44 12.33
C PRO A 256 5.22 21.42 11.92
N PRO A 257 4.09 21.52 12.63
CA PRO A 257 3.06 22.52 12.35
C PRO A 257 3.56 23.94 12.67
N GLY A 258 2.81 24.96 12.23
CA GLY A 258 3.02 26.35 12.68
C GLY A 258 3.48 27.34 11.60
N ARG A 259 3.73 26.89 10.37
CA ARG A 259 3.89 27.78 9.20
C ARG A 259 3.05 27.31 8.01
N PRO A 260 2.76 28.20 7.04
CA PRO A 260 2.11 27.84 5.77
C PRO A 260 2.88 26.74 5.03
N ILE A 261 2.18 25.83 4.35
CA ILE A 261 2.81 24.70 3.64
C ILE A 261 3.69 25.18 2.48
N GLU A 262 3.41 26.37 1.96
CA GLU A 262 4.11 27.08 0.90
C GLU A 262 5.54 27.47 1.30
N ASP A 263 5.81 27.57 2.59
CA ASP A 263 7.09 28.02 3.15
C ASP A 263 8.05 26.87 3.49
N TYR A 264 7.62 25.62 3.39
CA TYR A 264 8.52 24.49 3.63
C TYR A 264 9.48 24.30 2.47
N ARG A 265 10.73 24.02 2.82
CA ARG A 265 11.84 23.78 1.90
C ARG A 265 12.57 22.51 2.30
N SER A 266 12.91 21.71 1.30
CA SER A 266 13.76 20.52 1.42
C SER A 266 14.89 20.63 0.41
N PRO A 267 16.07 20.04 0.65
CA PRO A 267 17.16 20.00 -0.31
C PRO A 267 16.73 19.33 -1.62
N SER A 268 17.01 19.93 -2.76
CA SER A 268 16.59 19.41 -4.08
C SER A 268 17.08 18.01 -4.39
N LYS A 269 18.26 17.64 -3.88
CA LYS A 269 18.80 16.27 -3.98
C LYS A 269 17.83 15.19 -3.49
N GLU A 270 16.94 15.53 -2.57
CA GLU A 270 16.01 14.56 -2.02
C GLU A 270 14.81 14.31 -2.94
N ALA A 271 14.51 15.20 -3.88
CA ALA A 271 13.51 14.99 -4.92
C ALA A 271 13.94 13.97 -5.99
N TYR A 272 15.23 13.62 -6.04
CA TYR A 272 15.75 12.59 -6.94
C TYR A 272 15.61 11.16 -6.39
N ARG A 273 14.99 10.99 -5.21
CA ARG A 273 14.69 9.68 -4.64
C ARG A 273 13.35 9.16 -5.15
N GLY A 274 13.19 7.85 -5.16
CA GLY A 274 11.95 7.21 -5.57
C GLY A 274 11.85 7.07 -7.09
N THR A 275 10.63 6.95 -7.58
CA THR A 275 10.39 6.71 -9.00
C THR A 275 10.20 8.02 -9.76
N ASP A 276 11.03 8.27 -10.76
CA ASP A 276 11.00 9.52 -11.53
C ASP A 276 9.85 9.64 -12.55
N ASP A 277 9.05 8.59 -12.75
CA ASP A 277 7.92 8.48 -13.69
C ASP A 277 7.05 9.75 -13.78
N TYR A 278 6.83 10.44 -12.65
CA TYR A 278 5.94 11.60 -12.56
C TYR A 278 6.59 12.87 -12.01
N HIS A 279 7.91 12.87 -11.78
CA HIS A 279 8.56 14.02 -11.15
C HIS A 279 8.45 15.30 -12.01
N PRO A 280 8.11 16.45 -11.40
CA PRO A 280 8.20 17.74 -12.06
C PRO A 280 9.63 18.07 -12.49
N TRP A 281 9.79 18.50 -13.75
CA TRP A 281 11.10 18.80 -14.33
C TRP A 281 11.77 20.07 -13.76
N ASP A 282 11.01 20.98 -13.16
CA ASP A 282 11.51 22.22 -12.57
C ASP A 282 12.47 21.97 -11.40
N VAL A 283 12.29 20.87 -10.66
CA VAL A 283 13.21 20.47 -9.58
C VAL A 283 14.60 20.04 -10.11
N TYR A 284 14.71 19.78 -11.41
CA TYR A 284 15.98 19.45 -12.07
C TYR A 284 16.71 20.69 -12.63
N GLN A 285 16.14 21.90 -12.50
CA GLN A 285 16.70 23.13 -13.06
C GLN A 285 17.72 23.83 -12.13
N GLY A 286 18.37 23.09 -11.24
CA GLY A 286 19.49 23.60 -10.42
C GLY A 286 19.08 24.45 -9.22
N GLN A 287 17.82 24.41 -8.79
CA GLN A 287 17.42 24.99 -7.50
C GLN A 287 18.03 24.17 -6.34
N PHE A 288 18.53 24.85 -5.30
CA PHE A 288 19.12 24.18 -4.13
C PHE A 288 18.06 23.55 -3.20
N GLU A 289 16.87 24.12 -3.20
CA GLU A 289 15.75 23.72 -2.37
C GLU A 289 14.47 23.70 -3.19
N TYR A 290 13.52 22.86 -2.78
CA TYR A 290 12.20 22.77 -3.39
C TYR A 290 11.11 22.70 -2.30
N ASN A 291 9.87 23.00 -2.67
CA ASN A 291 8.73 22.79 -1.78
C ASN A 291 8.21 21.34 -1.95
N PRO A 292 8.26 20.49 -0.91
CA PRO A 292 7.87 19.09 -1.02
C PRO A 292 6.36 18.88 -1.18
N PHE A 293 5.53 19.80 -0.68
CA PHE A 293 4.08 19.75 -0.88
C PHE A 293 3.71 20.12 -2.33
N ALA A 294 4.33 21.17 -2.88
CA ALA A 294 4.15 21.53 -4.29
C ALA A 294 4.65 20.43 -5.24
N PHE A 295 5.73 19.74 -4.86
CA PHE A 295 6.25 18.59 -5.57
C PHE A 295 5.22 17.47 -5.67
N ASP A 296 4.57 17.08 -4.56
CA ASP A 296 3.51 16.06 -4.60
C ASP A 296 2.37 16.45 -5.55
N VAL A 297 1.95 17.72 -5.52
CA VAL A 297 0.90 18.23 -6.41
C VAL A 297 1.34 18.14 -7.88
N GLY A 298 2.59 18.47 -8.18
CA GLY A 298 3.17 18.34 -9.50
C GLY A 298 3.25 16.88 -9.97
N CYS A 299 3.71 15.96 -9.11
CA CYS A 299 3.71 14.52 -9.38
C CYS A 299 2.30 14.00 -9.68
N LEU A 300 1.31 14.39 -8.86
CA LEU A 300 -0.07 13.98 -9.06
C LEU A 300 -0.66 14.55 -10.37
N GLY A 301 -0.35 15.80 -10.71
CA GLY A 301 -0.74 16.40 -11.98
C GLY A 301 -0.17 15.66 -13.19
N ASN A 302 1.12 15.29 -13.15
CA ASN A 302 1.75 14.48 -14.18
C ASN A 302 1.14 13.07 -14.27
N LEU A 303 0.83 12.45 -13.12
CA LEU A 303 0.14 11.16 -13.06
C LEU A 303 -1.22 11.23 -13.75
N PHE A 304 -2.05 12.23 -13.45
CA PHE A 304 -3.35 12.40 -14.10
C PHE A 304 -3.23 12.66 -15.60
N LYS A 305 -2.27 13.50 -16.01
CA LYS A 305 -2.00 13.76 -17.43
C LYS A 305 -1.61 12.48 -18.17
N PHE A 306 -0.73 11.68 -17.59
CA PHE A 306 -0.30 10.41 -18.16
C PHE A 306 -1.48 9.42 -18.23
N ARG A 307 -2.21 9.24 -17.12
CA ARG A 307 -3.26 8.23 -16.99
C ARG A 307 -4.48 8.52 -17.87
N PHE A 308 -4.81 9.80 -18.06
CA PHE A 308 -6.03 10.25 -18.74
C PHE A 308 -5.75 11.03 -20.04
N ALA A 309 -4.53 10.91 -20.59
CA ALA A 309 -4.16 11.52 -21.87
C ALA A 309 -5.19 11.23 -22.98
N ASP A 310 -5.69 9.98 -23.04
CA ASP A 310 -6.66 9.55 -24.05
C ASP A 310 -8.11 9.96 -23.74
N ALA A 311 -8.42 10.29 -22.49
CA ALA A 311 -9.75 10.73 -22.08
C ALA A 311 -9.98 12.22 -22.36
N ILE A 312 -8.93 13.04 -22.33
CA ILE A 312 -8.99 14.49 -22.57
C ILE A 312 -9.56 14.82 -23.98
N PRO A 313 -9.16 14.15 -25.08
CA PRO A 313 -9.78 14.30 -26.39
C PRO A 313 -11.26 13.87 -26.42
N ALA A 314 -11.61 12.78 -25.73
CA ALA A 314 -12.96 12.21 -25.76
C ALA A 314 -13.99 13.08 -25.02
N VAL A 315 -13.61 13.72 -23.92
CA VAL A 315 -14.47 14.65 -23.18
C VAL A 315 -14.75 15.92 -24.00
N ASN A 316 -13.76 16.43 -24.75
CA ASN A 316 -13.96 17.57 -25.64
C ASN A 316 -14.91 17.25 -26.81
N MET A 317 -14.98 16.00 -27.28
CA MET A 317 -15.94 15.61 -28.32
C MET A 317 -17.37 15.41 -27.83
N LEU A 318 -17.59 15.24 -26.52
CA LEU A 318 -18.91 15.05 -25.91
C LEU A 318 -19.53 16.36 -25.36
N ALA A 319 -18.81 17.47 -25.46
CA ALA A 319 -19.24 18.80 -25.00
C ALA A 319 -19.90 19.65 -26.10
N HIS A 320 -20.35 19.03 -27.20
CA HIS A 320 -21.03 19.70 -28.32
C HIS A 320 -22.51 19.32 -28.40
#